data_AF-A0A4Q5QIX7-F1
#
_entry.id   AF-A0A4Q5QIX7-F1
#
_cell.length_a   1.000
_cell.length_b   1.000
_cell.length_c   1.000
_cell.angle_alpha   90.00
_cell.angle_beta   90.00
_cell.angle_gamma   90.00
#
_symmetry.space_group_name_H-M   'P 1'
#
loop_
_entity.id
_entity.type
_entity.pdbx_description
1 polymer ?
#
loop_
_entity_poly.entity_id
_entity_poly.type
_entity_poly.pdbx_seq_one_letter_code
_entity_poly.pdbx_strand_id
1 'polypeptide(L)'
;MTTTVRPDVTPGAADEPEVVGLRHKPLTPARVVLQLFLLGTALVWLFPLLLALFNSLRDYAFTSTNGYFSFGGFTLKHYTDAWDRGNFTHTFLNSVYITVPAVLLT
;
A
#
# COMPACT_ATOMS: atom_id res chain seq x y z
N MET A 1 6.47 53.35 -50.82
CA MET A 1 7.02 52.74 -49.59
C MET A 1 6.24 53.39 -48.44
N THR A 2 5.15 52.77 -48.02
CA THR A 2 4.16 53.38 -47.13
C THR A 2 4.13 52.58 -45.84
N THR A 3 4.72 53.14 -44.78
CA THR A 3 4.72 52.57 -43.43
C THR A 3 3.37 52.84 -42.80
N THR A 4 2.53 51.81 -42.68
CA THR A 4 1.30 51.87 -41.88
C THR A 4 1.66 51.71 -40.41
N VAL A 5 1.64 52.81 -39.68
CA VAL A 5 1.72 52.83 -38.21
C VAL A 5 0.39 52.31 -37.65
N ARG A 6 0.44 51.20 -36.91
CA ARG A 6 -0.70 50.60 -36.19
C ARG A 6 -0.84 51.25 -34.82
N PRO A 7 -1.95 51.94 -34.49
CA PRO A 7 -2.08 52.67 -33.24
C PRO A 7 -2.92 51.85 -32.24
N ASP A 8 -2.27 50.98 -31.46
CA ASP A 8 -2.79 50.43 -30.20
C ASP A 8 -2.01 49.19 -29.75
N VAL A 9 -0.91 49.42 -29.04
CA VAL A 9 -0.46 48.43 -28.05
C VAL A 9 -0.43 49.17 -26.73
N THR A 10 -1.50 49.01 -25.95
CA THR A 10 -1.54 49.43 -24.54
C THR A 10 -0.47 48.63 -23.79
N PRO A 11 0.63 49.26 -23.32
CA PRO A 11 1.64 48.55 -22.55
C PRO A 11 1.09 48.39 -21.13
N GLY A 12 0.57 47.20 -20.82
CA GLY A 12 0.07 46.92 -19.47
C GLY A 12 -0.84 45.71 -19.33
N ALA A 13 -1.28 45.07 -20.42
CA ALA A 13 -2.21 43.93 -20.36
C ALA A 13 -1.54 42.58 -20.67
N ALA A 14 -0.24 42.45 -20.40
CA ALA A 14 0.52 41.23 -20.62
C ALA A 14 1.33 40.90 -19.37
N ASP A 15 0.64 40.55 -18.28
CA ASP A 15 1.15 39.71 -17.19
C ASP A 15 0.08 39.48 -16.09
N GLU A 16 -1.20 39.37 -16.45
CA GLU A 16 -2.11 38.72 -15.50
C GLU A 16 -1.78 37.24 -15.54
N PRO A 17 -1.30 36.64 -14.43
CA PRO A 17 -1.04 35.22 -14.39
C PRO A 17 -2.38 34.55 -14.65
N GLU A 18 -2.50 33.92 -15.81
CA GLU A 18 -3.59 33.03 -16.15
C GLU A 18 -3.61 31.98 -15.04
N VAL A 19 -4.45 32.21 -14.03
CA VAL A 19 -4.70 31.28 -12.95
C VAL A 19 -5.35 30.09 -13.61
N VAL A 20 -4.52 29.12 -14.01
CA VAL A 20 -4.94 27.81 -14.51
C VAL A 20 -5.67 27.15 -13.35
N GLY A 21 -6.96 27.47 -13.25
CA GLY A 21 -7.86 26.87 -12.30
C GLY A 21 -7.88 25.38 -12.61
N LEU A 22 -7.29 24.58 -11.72
CA LEU A 22 -7.40 23.13 -11.79
C LEU A 22 -8.88 22.79 -11.72
N ARG A 23 -9.48 22.58 -12.89
CA ARG A 23 -10.91 22.30 -13.02
C ARG A 23 -11.15 20.93 -12.40
N HIS A 24 -11.60 20.92 -11.15
CA HIS A 24 -11.92 19.69 -10.44
C HIS A 24 -13.03 18.97 -11.21
N LYS A 25 -12.65 17.85 -11.84
CA LYS A 25 -13.58 17.02 -12.61
C LYS A 25 -14.59 16.43 -11.62
N PRO A 26 -15.91 16.64 -11.81
CA PRO A 26 -16.90 16.18 -10.85
C PRO A 26 -16.80 14.68 -10.68
N LEU A 27 -16.83 14.21 -9.43
CA LEU A 27 -16.78 12.79 -9.10
C LEU A 27 -18.04 12.14 -9.68
N THR A 28 -17.84 11.29 -10.69
CA THR A 28 -18.93 10.53 -11.28
C THR A 28 -19.38 9.49 -10.24
N PRO A 29 -20.68 9.38 -9.91
CA PRO A 29 -21.15 8.43 -8.89
C PRO A 29 -20.73 6.98 -9.21
N ALA A 30 -20.65 6.64 -10.50
CA ALA A 30 -20.12 5.35 -10.97
C ALA A 30 -18.67 5.09 -10.52
N ARG A 31 -17.80 6.11 -10.45
CA ARG A 31 -16.43 5.96 -9.96
C ARG A 31 -16.37 5.70 -8.46
N VAL A 32 -17.27 6.32 -7.69
CA VAL A 32 -17.35 6.08 -6.23
C VAL A 32 -17.80 4.64 -5.96
N VAL A 33 -18.82 4.16 -6.67
CA VAL A 33 -19.28 2.77 -6.56
C VAL A 33 -18.17 1.80 -6.93
N LEU A 34 -17.48 2.03 -8.04
CA LEU A 34 -16.34 1.22 -8.45
C LEU A 34 -15.24 1.21 -7.38
N GLN A 35 -14.90 2.37 -6.83
CA GLN A 35 -13.86 2.47 -5.80
C GLN A 35 -14.23 1.72 -4.53
N LEU A 36 -15.49 1.84 -4.07
CA LEU A 36 -15.99 1.11 -2.91
C LEU A 36 -16.01 -0.40 -3.15
N PHE A 37 -16.40 -0.84 -4.36
CA PHE A 37 -16.33 -2.24 -4.75
C PHE A 37 -14.89 -2.75 -4.71
N LEU A 38 -13.97 -2.06 -5.37
CA LEU A 38 -12.54 -2.44 -5.39
C LEU A 38 -11.93 -2.45 -3.98
N LEU A 39 -12.24 -1.45 -3.16
CA LEU A 39 -11.80 -1.39 -1.77
C LEU A 39 -12.37 -2.56 -0.96
N GLY A 40 -13.66 -2.83 -1.09
CA GLY A 40 -14.31 -3.96 -0.42
C GLY A 40 -13.69 -5.30 -0.84
N THR A 41 -13.50 -5.53 -2.14
CA THR A 41 -12.84 -6.74 -2.65
C THR A 41 -11.41 -6.86 -2.14
N ALA A 42 -10.63 -5.76 -2.13
CA ALA A 42 -9.28 -5.76 -1.59
C ALA A 42 -9.27 -6.11 -0.09
N LEU A 43 -10.19 -5.55 0.70
CA LEU A 43 -10.30 -5.87 2.13
C LEU A 43 -10.70 -7.34 2.37
N VAL A 44 -11.61 -7.89 1.57
CA VAL A 44 -11.97 -9.32 1.64
C VAL A 44 -10.77 -10.21 1.33
N TRP A 45 -9.97 -9.84 0.33
CA TRP A 45 -8.74 -10.57 0.00
C TRP A 45 -7.65 -10.42 1.07
N LEU A 46 -7.55 -9.26 1.72
CA LEU A 46 -6.59 -9.01 2.80
C LEU A 46 -7.02 -9.62 4.13
N PHE A 47 -8.31 -9.86 4.33
CA PHE A 47 -8.87 -10.40 5.57
C PHE A 47 -8.11 -11.62 6.12
N PRO A 48 -7.81 -12.69 5.34
CA PRO A 48 -7.06 -13.84 5.86
C PRO A 48 -5.63 -13.47 6.29
N LEU A 49 -4.96 -12.53 5.62
CA LEU A 49 -3.62 -12.07 5.99
C LEU A 49 -3.64 -11.27 7.29
N LEU A 50 -4.65 -10.41 7.45
CA LEU A 50 -4.84 -9.64 8.68
C LEU A 50 -5.14 -10.55 9.87
N LEU A 51 -5.95 -11.59 9.66
CA LEU A 51 -6.19 -12.61 10.68
C LEU A 51 -4.93 -13.41 11.01
N ALA A 52 -4.15 -13.80 10.01
CA ALA A 52 -2.89 -14.52 10.23
C ALA A 52 -1.91 -13.67 11.03
N LEU A 53 -1.76 -12.38 10.68
CA LEU A 53 -0.90 -11.44 11.39
C LEU A 53 -1.37 -11.22 12.83
N PHE A 54 -2.66 -11.00 13.04
CA PHE A 54 -3.24 -10.83 14.37
C PHE A 54 -3.03 -12.07 15.25
N ASN A 55 -3.25 -13.27 14.71
CA ASN A 55 -3.03 -14.52 15.44
C ASN A 55 -1.54 -14.83 15.65
N SER A 56 -0.64 -14.41 14.75
CA SER A 56 0.80 -14.63 14.89
C SER A 56 1.39 -13.90 16.10
N LEU A 57 0.76 -12.81 16.55
CA LEU A 57 1.14 -12.07 17.75
C LEU A 57 0.54 -12.65 19.03
N ARG A 58 -0.29 -13.69 18.93
CA ARG A 58 -1.18 -14.14 20.01
C ARG A 58 -0.71 -15.47 20.57
N ASP A 59 -0.82 -15.62 21.89
CA ASP A 59 -0.46 -16.88 22.51
C ASP A 59 -1.51 -17.97 22.22
N TYR A 60 -1.04 -19.14 21.79
CA TYR A 60 -1.87 -20.31 21.56
C TYR A 60 -2.59 -20.75 22.84
N ALA A 61 -1.91 -20.70 23.98
CA ALA A 61 -2.50 -21.07 25.27
C ALA A 61 -3.63 -20.08 25.64
N PHE A 62 -3.40 -18.79 25.44
CA PHE A 62 -4.40 -17.75 25.68
C PHE A 62 -5.60 -17.85 24.74
N THR A 63 -5.36 -18.11 23.46
CA THR A 63 -6.41 -18.24 22.44
C THR A 63 -7.27 -19.49 22.65
N SER A 64 -6.67 -20.59 23.12
CA SER A 64 -7.38 -21.83 23.45
C SER A 64 -8.30 -21.68 24.66
N THR A 65 -7.95 -20.84 25.63
CA THR A 65 -8.73 -20.68 26.87
C THR A 65 -9.78 -19.58 26.76
N ASN A 66 -9.44 -18.45 26.12
CA ASN A 66 -10.29 -17.25 26.09
C ASN A 66 -11.03 -17.06 24.76
N GLY A 67 -10.77 -17.92 23.77
CA GLY A 67 -11.40 -17.89 22.45
C GLY A 67 -10.86 -16.79 21.53
N TYR A 68 -11.13 -16.94 20.23
CA TYR A 68 -10.56 -16.09 19.18
C TYR A 68 -11.01 -14.62 19.23
N PHE A 69 -12.08 -14.28 19.96
CA PHE A 69 -12.58 -12.90 20.10
C PHE A 69 -12.07 -12.15 21.36
N SER A 70 -11.29 -12.80 22.24
CA SER A 70 -10.76 -12.15 23.44
C SER A 70 -9.64 -11.14 23.15
N PHE A 71 -9.66 -9.99 23.84
CA PHE A 71 -8.62 -8.98 23.70
C PHE A 71 -7.49 -9.23 24.72
N GLY A 72 -6.27 -9.50 24.25
CA GLY A 72 -5.10 -9.76 25.09
C GLY A 72 -4.26 -10.95 24.62
N GLY A 73 -3.25 -11.32 25.42
CA GLY A 73 -2.39 -12.47 25.14
C GLY A 73 -1.35 -12.21 24.04
N PHE A 74 -0.94 -10.95 23.85
CA PHE A 74 0.09 -10.61 22.88
C PHE A 74 1.48 -11.04 23.37
N THR A 75 2.20 -11.78 22.54
CA THR A 75 3.55 -12.25 22.86
C THR A 75 4.38 -12.39 21.59
N LEU A 76 5.68 -12.08 21.69
CA LEU A 76 6.65 -12.28 20.62
C LEU A 76 7.48 -13.56 20.81
N LYS A 77 7.28 -14.27 21.93
CA LYS A 77 8.03 -15.48 22.27
C LYS A 77 7.83 -16.61 21.25
N HIS A 78 6.68 -16.66 20.57
CA HIS A 78 6.44 -17.65 19.52
C HIS A 78 7.38 -17.49 18.32
N TYR A 79 7.81 -16.26 18.00
CA TYR A 79 8.76 -16.05 16.91
C TYR A 79 10.13 -16.62 17.24
N THR A 80 10.64 -16.35 18.45
CA THR A 80 11.94 -16.91 18.90
C THR A 80 11.86 -18.43 19.04
N ASP A 81 10.80 -18.94 19.67
CA ASP A 81 10.62 -20.39 19.86
C ASP A 81 10.49 -21.11 18.51
N ALA A 82 9.76 -20.54 17.53
CA ALA A 82 9.64 -21.10 16.20
C ALA A 82 10.99 -21.08 15.47
N TRP A 83 11.73 -19.97 15.57
CA TRP A 83 13.04 -19.81 14.94
C TRP A 83 14.03 -20.91 15.36
N ASP A 84 14.13 -21.14 16.68
CA ASP A 84 15.04 -22.12 17.26
C ASP A 84 14.60 -23.56 16.96
N ARG A 85 13.30 -23.86 17.10
CA ARG A 85 12.78 -25.21 16.87
C ARG A 85 12.81 -25.61 15.40
N GLY A 86 12.61 -24.66 14.49
CA GLY A 86 12.51 -24.92 13.05
C GLY A 86 13.86 -25.01 12.33
N ASN A 87 14.98 -24.79 13.02
CA ASN A 87 16.29 -24.61 12.39
C ASN A 87 16.22 -23.63 11.20
N PHE A 88 15.50 -22.51 11.42
CA PHE A 88 15.11 -21.60 10.35
C PHE A 88 16.32 -20.98 9.65
N THR A 89 17.38 -20.65 10.40
CA THR A 89 18.61 -20.11 9.82
C THR A 89 19.19 -21.04 8.77
N HIS A 90 19.32 -22.34 9.08
CA HIS A 90 19.92 -23.30 8.16
C HIS A 90 19.05 -23.51 6.92
N THR A 91 17.75 -23.72 7.10
CA THR A 91 16.83 -23.97 5.98
C THR A 91 16.64 -22.73 5.10
N PHE A 92 16.57 -21.54 5.69
CA PHE A 92 16.53 -20.27 4.96
C PHE A 92 17.81 -20.05 4.14
N LEU A 93 18.98 -20.30 4.73
CA LEU A 93 20.26 -20.19 4.01
C LEU A 93 20.35 -21.16 2.84
N ASN A 94 19.86 -22.40 2.96
CA ASN A 94 19.77 -23.32 1.82
C ASN A 94 18.97 -22.73 0.67
N SER A 95 17.82 -22.11 0.94
CA SER A 95 17.04 -21.42 -0.09
C SER A 95 17.82 -20.28 -0.72
N VAL A 96 18.49 -19.44 0.07
CA VAL A 96 19.32 -18.33 -0.44
C VAL A 96 20.46 -18.83 -1.32
N TYR A 97 21.18 -19.88 -0.88
CA TYR A 97 22.27 -20.47 -1.66
C TYR A 97 21.81 -21.10 -2.97
N ILE A 98 20.53 -21.46 -3.10
CA ILE A 98 19.98 -21.97 -4.36
C ILE A 98 19.45 -20.82 -5.22
N THR A 99 18.63 -19.93 -4.65
CA THR A 99 17.92 -18.91 -5.41
C THR A 99 18.81 -17.78 -5.88
N VAL A 100 19.79 -17.35 -5.08
CA VAL A 100 20.69 -16.25 -5.46
C VAL A 100 21.55 -16.63 -6.66
N PRO A 101 22.27 -17.76 -6.68
CA PRO A 101 23.00 -18.17 -7.87
C PRO A 101 22.07 -18.45 -9.05
N ALA A 102 20.89 -19.05 -8.82
CA ALA A 102 19.94 -19.30 -9.90
C ALA A 102 19.55 -18.00 -10.62
N VAL A 103 19.21 -16.93 -9.90
CA VAL A 103 18.84 -15.64 -10.50
C VAL A 103 20.03 -14.93 -11.15
N LEU A 104 21.23 -15.05 -10.58
CA LEU A 104 22.43 -14.41 -11.14
C LEU A 104 22.95 -15.11 -12.40
N LEU A 105 22.66 -16.40 -12.56
CA LEU A 105 23.12 -17.22 -13.69
C LEU A 105 22.07 -17.35 -14.80
N THR A 106 20.83 -16.89 -14.58
CA THR A 106 19.77 -16.81 -15.61
C THR A 106 19.82 -15.49 -16.36
#